data_AF-A0A947K5S1-F1
#
_entry.id   AF-A0A947K5S1-F1
#
_cell.length_a   1.000
_cell.length_b   1.000
_cell.length_c   1.000
_cell.angle_alpha   90.00
_cell.angle_beta   90.00
_cell.angle_gamma   90.00
#
_symmetry.space_group_name_H-M   'P 1'
#
loop_
_entity.id
_entity.type
_entity.pdbx_description
1 polymer ?
#
loop_
_entity_poly.entity_id
_entity_poly.type
_entity_poly.pdbx_seq_one_letter_code
_entity_poly.pdbx_strand_id
1 'polypeptide(L)'
;HLERHGSMEEYIAQKAKIFLSQSGDDYVVFNQDDPAVVTMVEKAQAKTVGFSINQPEIITLLPQEIKIPGKHNLANALAAAQIAYLCGVSKPAVAEVLRTFSGVEHRIEFVKNVDGIEFYNDSKATNPDSTMVALETFQNRGVVLLLGGKDKGVSLEALSQKIKEQVKAVVLIGEATARFEQALRKAGYESIHHATSLEAAVCQARALAASGDIVLLSPACASFDMFANFEERGRVFKAAVNNIALTPSG
;
A
#
# COMPACT_ATOMS: atom_id res chain seq x y z
N HIS A 1 -14.57 3.17 -1.07
CA HIS A 1 -15.48 2.97 -2.23
C HIS A 1 -16.92 3.42 -1.95
N LEU A 2 -17.15 4.33 -0.99
CA LEU A 2 -18.51 4.75 -0.63
C LEU A 2 -19.25 5.40 -1.81
N GLU A 3 -18.55 6.11 -2.69
CA GLU A 3 -19.11 6.68 -3.93
C GLU A 3 -19.78 5.64 -4.86
N ARG A 4 -19.31 4.38 -4.83
CA ARG A 4 -19.91 3.28 -5.61
C ARG A 4 -21.04 2.56 -4.86
N HIS A 5 -20.98 2.55 -3.52
CA HIS A 5 -21.88 1.76 -2.68
C HIS A 5 -22.95 2.60 -1.96
N GLY A 6 -22.89 3.93 -2.03
CA GLY A 6 -23.85 4.84 -1.38
C GLY A 6 -23.59 5.02 0.11
N SER A 7 -23.64 3.93 0.89
CA SER A 7 -23.47 3.97 2.36
C SER A 7 -22.42 2.97 2.85
N MET A 8 -21.93 3.18 4.08
CA MET A 8 -21.04 2.23 4.74
C MET A 8 -21.77 0.90 5.01
N GLU A 9 -23.05 0.98 5.34
CA GLU A 9 -23.90 -0.19 5.56
C GLU A 9 -23.99 -1.07 4.30
N GLU A 10 -24.23 -0.45 3.14
CA GLU A 10 -24.28 -1.17 1.85
C GLU A 10 -22.90 -1.72 1.47
N TYR A 11 -21.82 -0.97 1.73
CA TYR A 11 -20.46 -1.45 1.50
C TYR A 11 -20.15 -2.70 2.34
N ILE A 12 -20.55 -2.72 3.62
CA ILE A 12 -20.42 -3.87 4.51
C ILE A 12 -21.30 -5.03 4.02
N ALA A 13 -22.57 -4.76 3.66
CA ALA A 13 -23.49 -5.77 3.16
C ALA A 13 -22.96 -6.48 1.91
N GLN A 14 -22.36 -5.72 0.97
CA GLN A 14 -21.75 -6.28 -0.23
C GLN A 14 -20.52 -7.15 0.09
N LYS A 15 -19.70 -6.77 1.07
CA LYS A 15 -18.58 -7.61 1.54
C LYS A 15 -19.07 -8.87 2.22
N ALA A 16 -20.13 -8.77 3.03
CA ALA A 16 -20.67 -9.90 3.79
C ALA A 16 -21.15 -11.06 2.91
N LYS A 17 -21.57 -10.76 1.66
CA LYS A 17 -22.00 -11.78 0.70
C LYS A 17 -21.00 -12.92 0.51
N ILE A 18 -19.69 -12.67 0.68
CA ILE A 18 -18.67 -13.73 0.54
C ILE A 18 -18.88 -14.90 1.52
N PHE A 19 -19.38 -14.63 2.73
CA PHE A 19 -19.56 -15.66 3.76
C PHE A 19 -21.03 -15.96 4.07
N LEU A 20 -21.97 -15.09 3.70
CA LEU A 20 -23.40 -15.34 3.91
C LEU A 20 -23.93 -16.52 3.10
N SER A 21 -23.23 -16.92 2.04
CA SER A 21 -23.56 -18.10 1.22
C SER A 21 -22.78 -19.36 1.63
N GLN A 22 -21.92 -19.28 2.64
CA GLN A 22 -21.12 -20.41 3.13
C GLN A 22 -21.87 -21.17 4.23
N SER A 23 -21.77 -22.51 4.25
CA SER A 23 -22.45 -23.35 5.24
C SER A 23 -21.73 -24.68 5.48
N GLY A 24 -22.15 -25.43 6.51
CA GLY A 24 -21.63 -26.78 6.77
C GLY A 24 -20.15 -26.78 7.15
N ASP A 25 -19.32 -27.39 6.29
CA ASP A 25 -17.88 -27.55 6.50
C ASP A 25 -17.03 -26.39 5.97
N ASP A 26 -17.66 -25.34 5.46
CA ASP A 26 -16.99 -24.10 5.07
C ASP A 26 -16.40 -23.36 6.28
N TYR A 27 -15.41 -22.50 6.00
CA TYR A 27 -14.76 -21.64 6.99
C TYR A 27 -14.81 -20.16 6.61
N VAL A 28 -15.07 -19.31 7.61
CA VAL A 28 -14.93 -17.85 7.53
C VAL A 28 -13.72 -17.44 8.34
N VAL A 29 -12.66 -16.97 7.66
CA VAL A 29 -11.49 -16.38 8.33
C VAL A 29 -11.66 -14.88 8.46
N PHE A 30 -11.50 -14.33 9.67
CA PHE A 30 -11.78 -12.92 9.94
C PHE A 30 -10.82 -12.27 10.93
N ASN A 31 -10.66 -10.94 10.83
CA ASN A 31 -9.83 -10.16 11.74
C ASN A 31 -10.57 -9.90 13.05
N GLN A 32 -10.07 -10.43 14.16
CA GLN A 32 -10.66 -10.22 15.50
C GLN A 32 -10.32 -8.85 16.09
N ASP A 33 -9.29 -8.18 15.57
CA ASP A 33 -8.88 -6.86 16.06
C ASP A 33 -9.76 -5.72 15.48
N ASP A 34 -10.67 -6.03 14.56
CA ASP A 34 -11.60 -5.06 13.96
C ASP A 34 -13.04 -5.33 14.42
N PRO A 35 -13.59 -4.52 15.35
CA PRO A 35 -14.95 -4.71 15.88
C PRO A 35 -16.04 -4.71 14.80
N ALA A 36 -15.89 -3.94 13.72
CA ALA A 36 -16.88 -3.92 12.65
C ALA A 36 -16.90 -5.25 11.88
N VAL A 37 -15.73 -5.87 11.70
CA VAL A 37 -15.60 -7.21 11.10
C VAL A 37 -16.16 -8.28 12.04
N VAL A 38 -15.90 -8.18 13.35
CA VAL A 38 -16.45 -9.11 14.34
C VAL A 38 -17.98 -9.13 14.27
N THR A 39 -18.63 -7.96 14.33
CA THR A 39 -20.10 -7.83 14.22
C THR A 39 -20.61 -8.31 12.85
N MET A 40 -19.87 -8.05 11.77
CA MET A 40 -20.25 -8.51 10.44
C MET A 40 -20.32 -10.05 10.36
N VAL A 41 -19.40 -10.76 11.00
CA VAL A 41 -19.27 -12.23 10.95
C VAL A 41 -20.25 -12.96 11.88
N GLU A 42 -20.91 -12.27 12.83
CA GLU A 42 -21.98 -12.86 13.66
C GLU A 42 -23.14 -13.46 12.83
N LYS A 43 -23.31 -12.98 11.58
CA LYS A 43 -24.33 -13.47 10.64
C LYS A 43 -23.88 -14.69 9.82
N ALA A 44 -22.63 -15.14 9.98
CA ALA A 44 -22.11 -16.28 9.24
C ALA A 44 -22.76 -17.60 9.70
N GLN A 45 -23.07 -18.47 8.75
CA GLN A 45 -23.57 -19.83 9.03
C GLN A 45 -22.45 -20.89 9.02
N ALA A 46 -21.33 -20.57 8.39
CA ALA A 46 -20.13 -21.40 8.35
C ALA A 46 -19.29 -21.30 9.64
N LYS A 47 -18.30 -22.18 9.78
CA LYS A 47 -17.40 -22.19 10.95
C LYS A 47 -16.51 -20.94 10.92
N THR A 48 -16.53 -20.14 11.98
CA THR A 48 -15.76 -18.89 12.06
C THR A 48 -14.41 -19.13 12.74
N VAL A 49 -13.34 -18.59 12.15
CA VAL A 49 -11.97 -18.71 12.66
C VAL A 49 -11.33 -17.33 12.63
N GLY A 50 -11.08 -16.79 13.82
CA GLY A 50 -10.50 -15.46 13.93
C GLY A 50 -8.97 -15.49 13.94
N PHE A 51 -8.36 -14.43 13.43
CA PHE A 51 -6.94 -14.13 13.63
C PHE A 51 -6.78 -12.78 14.33
N SER A 52 -5.70 -12.63 15.11
CA SER A 52 -5.35 -11.39 15.81
C SER A 52 -3.84 -11.15 15.79
N ILE A 53 -3.41 -9.91 15.55
CA ILE A 53 -2.00 -9.52 15.67
C ILE A 53 -1.51 -9.55 17.13
N ASN A 54 -2.45 -9.48 18.08
CA ASN A 54 -2.17 -9.54 19.51
C ASN A 54 -2.04 -11.00 20.01
N GLN A 55 -2.57 -11.97 19.25
CA GLN A 55 -2.54 -13.39 19.57
C GLN A 55 -2.23 -14.23 18.31
N PRO A 56 -0.97 -14.22 17.81
CA PRO A 56 -0.61 -14.85 16.54
C PRO A 56 -0.43 -16.38 16.63
N GLU A 57 -1.39 -17.12 17.21
CA GLU A 57 -1.27 -18.56 17.54
C GLU A 57 -0.97 -19.49 16.33
N ILE A 58 -1.35 -19.06 15.13
CA ILE A 58 -1.14 -19.82 13.89
C ILE A 58 0.30 -19.75 13.39
N ILE A 59 1.02 -18.68 13.74
CA ILE A 59 2.40 -18.45 13.34
C ILE A 59 3.30 -18.87 14.50
N THR A 60 4.13 -19.90 14.29
CA THR A 60 5.13 -20.35 15.27
C THR A 60 6.41 -19.49 15.26
N LEU A 61 6.42 -18.41 14.48
CA LEU A 61 7.55 -17.49 14.32
C LEU A 61 7.43 -16.31 15.29
N LEU A 62 8.56 -15.78 15.72
CA LEU A 62 8.64 -14.45 16.30
C LEU A 62 8.37 -13.39 15.22
N PRO A 63 7.76 -12.23 15.56
CA PRO A 63 7.49 -11.17 14.57
C PRO A 63 8.71 -10.73 13.75
N GLN A 64 9.90 -10.76 14.35
CA GLN A 64 11.18 -10.42 13.71
C GLN A 64 11.69 -11.44 12.69
N GLU A 65 11.15 -12.66 12.69
CA GLU A 65 11.47 -13.69 11.68
C GLU A 65 10.62 -13.55 10.42
N ILE A 66 9.57 -12.73 10.46
CA ILE A 66 8.71 -12.45 9.31
C ILE A 66 9.40 -11.37 8.47
N LYS A 67 9.70 -11.71 7.21
CA LYS A 67 10.48 -10.84 6.32
C LYS A 67 9.75 -9.58 5.90
N ILE A 68 8.41 -9.60 5.85
CA ILE A 68 7.59 -8.44 5.48
C ILE A 68 7.30 -7.58 6.73
N PRO A 69 7.87 -6.36 6.83
CA PRO A 69 7.72 -5.53 8.03
C PRO A 69 6.35 -4.86 8.12
N GLY A 70 5.93 -4.51 9.35
CA GLY A 70 4.76 -3.68 9.62
C GLY A 70 3.52 -4.44 10.09
N LYS A 71 2.72 -3.77 10.95
CA LYS A 71 1.52 -4.37 11.59
C LYS A 71 0.49 -4.87 10.58
N HIS A 72 0.27 -4.13 9.49
CA HIS A 72 -0.67 -4.52 8.43
C HIS A 72 -0.20 -5.78 7.67
N ASN A 73 1.10 -5.93 7.47
CA ASN A 73 1.69 -7.11 6.83
C ASN A 73 1.61 -8.33 7.75
N LEU A 74 1.79 -8.15 9.05
CA LEU A 74 1.53 -9.20 10.04
C LEU A 74 0.06 -9.67 10.00
N ALA A 75 -0.90 -8.73 9.97
CA ALA A 75 -2.32 -9.07 9.85
C ALA A 75 -2.61 -9.87 8.56
N ASN A 76 -2.05 -9.45 7.41
CA ASN A 76 -2.18 -10.17 6.15
C ASN A 76 -1.54 -11.57 6.22
N ALA A 77 -0.37 -11.69 6.84
CA ALA A 77 0.34 -12.96 7.02
C ALA A 77 -0.48 -13.92 7.89
N LEU A 78 -1.07 -13.45 8.99
CA LEU A 78 -1.93 -14.23 9.87
C LEU A 78 -3.19 -14.72 9.15
N ALA A 79 -3.85 -13.84 8.39
CA ALA A 79 -5.00 -14.23 7.58
C ALA A 79 -4.64 -15.33 6.57
N ALA A 80 -3.54 -15.16 5.83
CA ALA A 80 -3.07 -16.13 4.84
C ALA A 80 -2.64 -17.45 5.48
N ALA A 81 -1.92 -17.40 6.61
CA ALA A 81 -1.51 -18.55 7.40
C ALA A 81 -2.71 -19.36 7.90
N GLN A 82 -3.74 -18.68 8.41
CA GLN A 82 -4.95 -19.31 8.90
C GLN A 82 -5.71 -20.04 7.78
N ILE A 83 -5.85 -19.40 6.61
CA ILE A 83 -6.46 -20.01 5.43
C ILE A 83 -5.64 -21.22 4.96
N ALA A 84 -4.32 -21.08 4.82
CA ALA A 84 -3.45 -22.16 4.36
C ALA A 84 -3.52 -23.38 5.29
N TYR A 85 -3.53 -23.15 6.61
CA TYR A 85 -3.66 -24.21 7.60
C TYR A 85 -5.00 -24.94 7.50
N LEU A 86 -6.11 -24.21 7.32
CA LEU A 86 -7.43 -24.80 7.11
C LEU A 86 -7.50 -25.62 5.81
N CYS A 87 -6.71 -25.26 4.81
CA CYS A 87 -6.54 -26.04 3.57
C CYS A 87 -5.56 -27.23 3.71
N GLY A 88 -5.07 -27.54 4.92
CA GLY A 88 -4.20 -28.70 5.20
C GLY A 88 -2.70 -28.42 5.08
N VAL A 89 -2.27 -27.17 4.94
CA VAL A 89 -0.84 -26.81 4.93
C VAL A 89 -0.28 -26.87 6.36
N SER A 90 0.85 -27.55 6.53
CA SER A 90 1.48 -27.67 7.85
C SER A 90 2.02 -26.32 8.36
N LYS A 91 1.97 -26.09 9.69
CA LYS A 91 2.54 -24.88 10.31
C LYS A 91 4.02 -24.64 9.95
N PRO A 92 4.90 -25.67 9.90
CA PRO A 92 6.28 -25.49 9.45
C PRO A 92 6.41 -24.97 8.01
N ALA A 93 5.56 -25.43 7.09
CA ALA A 93 5.58 -24.95 5.71
C ALA A 93 5.14 -23.48 5.62
N VAL A 94 4.09 -23.09 6.38
CA VAL A 94 3.67 -21.69 6.49
C VAL A 94 4.81 -20.82 7.03
N ALA A 95 5.47 -21.27 8.10
CA ALA A 95 6.60 -20.56 8.70
C ALA A 95 7.74 -20.32 7.69
N GLU A 96 8.08 -21.33 6.88
CA GLU A 96 9.15 -21.21 5.89
C GLU A 96 8.82 -20.17 4.80
N VAL A 97 7.57 -20.15 4.32
CA VAL A 97 7.12 -19.14 3.36
C VAL A 97 7.18 -17.75 3.97
N LEU A 98 6.75 -17.55 5.22
CA LEU A 98 6.76 -16.24 5.86
C LEU A 98 8.17 -15.69 6.12
N ARG A 99 9.18 -16.56 6.28
CA ARG A 99 10.60 -16.15 6.36
C ARG A 99 11.18 -15.70 5.03
N THR A 100 10.69 -16.27 3.92
CA THR A 100 11.31 -16.08 2.60
C THR A 100 10.57 -15.10 1.72
N PHE A 101 9.25 -14.96 1.91
CA PHE A 101 8.36 -14.11 1.15
C PHE A 101 8.81 -12.65 1.20
N SER A 102 9.21 -12.12 0.04
CA SER A 102 9.76 -10.77 -0.11
C SER A 102 8.71 -9.68 -0.33
N GLY A 103 7.43 -9.98 -0.10
CA GLY A 103 6.33 -9.08 -0.40
C GLY A 103 5.73 -9.30 -1.79
N VAL A 104 4.77 -8.46 -2.12
CA VAL A 104 4.08 -8.49 -3.41
C VAL A 104 4.66 -7.40 -4.29
N GLU A 105 4.91 -7.70 -5.56
CA GLU A 105 5.31 -6.70 -6.55
C GLU A 105 4.33 -5.51 -6.51
N HIS A 106 4.87 -4.29 -6.59
CA HIS A 106 4.09 -3.04 -6.55
C HIS A 106 3.42 -2.71 -5.20
N ARG A 107 3.80 -3.37 -4.09
CA ARG A 107 3.39 -3.01 -2.71
C ARG A 107 4.59 -2.67 -1.85
N ILE A 108 4.92 -1.38 -1.74
CA ILE A 108 6.12 -0.88 -1.03
C ILE A 108 7.35 -1.73 -1.40
N GLU A 109 7.47 -2.07 -2.68
CA GLU A 109 8.51 -2.95 -3.21
C GLU A 109 9.81 -2.16 -3.33
N PHE A 110 10.86 -2.56 -2.62
CA PHE A 110 12.19 -1.98 -2.81
C PHE A 110 12.69 -2.30 -4.21
N VAL A 111 13.09 -1.25 -4.95
CA VAL A 111 13.58 -1.39 -6.33
C VAL A 111 15.10 -1.37 -6.38
N LYS A 112 15.70 -0.28 -5.89
CA LYS A 112 17.15 -0.04 -6.00
C LYS A 112 17.57 1.06 -5.02
N ASN A 113 18.83 1.03 -4.59
CA ASN A 113 19.49 2.17 -3.95
C ASN A 113 20.45 2.82 -4.97
N VAL A 114 20.37 4.14 -5.11
CA VAL A 114 21.26 4.94 -5.97
C VAL A 114 21.79 6.13 -5.16
N ASP A 115 23.11 6.22 -4.98
CA ASP A 115 23.78 7.29 -4.24
C ASP A 115 23.18 7.54 -2.83
N GLY A 116 22.79 6.46 -2.14
CA GLY A 116 22.20 6.52 -0.80
C GLY A 116 20.70 6.83 -0.79
N ILE A 117 20.05 6.98 -1.95
CA ILE A 117 18.61 7.19 -2.10
C ILE A 117 17.93 5.86 -2.41
N GLU A 118 16.94 5.48 -1.60
CA GLU A 118 16.19 4.23 -1.78
C GLU A 118 14.90 4.47 -2.57
N PHE A 119 14.67 3.67 -3.61
CA PHE A 119 13.48 3.77 -4.46
C PHE A 119 12.48 2.66 -4.13
N TYR A 120 11.24 3.04 -3.84
CA TYR A 120 10.15 2.12 -3.50
C TYR A 120 8.98 2.24 -4.47
N ASN A 121 8.50 1.09 -4.95
CA ASN A 121 7.38 0.93 -5.85
C ASN A 121 6.12 0.52 -5.09
N ASP A 122 5.20 1.44 -4.90
CA ASP A 122 3.87 1.20 -4.34
C ASP A 122 2.77 1.59 -5.35
N SER A 123 2.96 1.25 -6.63
CA SER A 123 2.01 1.57 -7.71
C SER A 123 0.59 1.06 -7.44
N LYS A 124 0.42 0.04 -6.57
CA LYS A 124 -0.89 -0.50 -6.18
C LYS A 124 -1.68 0.43 -5.24
N ALA A 125 -1.06 1.46 -4.66
CA ALA A 125 -1.74 2.48 -3.86
C ALA A 125 -2.62 3.42 -4.74
N THR A 126 -3.76 2.89 -5.17
CA THR A 126 -4.69 3.55 -6.09
C THR A 126 -5.78 4.39 -5.39
N ASN A 127 -5.59 4.69 -4.11
CA ASN A 127 -6.47 5.55 -3.30
C ASN A 127 -5.65 6.28 -2.21
N PRO A 128 -6.16 7.41 -1.65
CA PRO A 128 -5.48 8.17 -0.62
C PRO A 128 -5.10 7.37 0.63
N ASP A 129 -6.00 6.52 1.12
CA ASP A 129 -5.78 5.72 2.34
C ASP A 129 -4.56 4.80 2.20
N SER A 130 -4.40 4.17 1.03
CA SER A 130 -3.25 3.30 0.75
C SER A 130 -1.94 4.09 0.78
N THR A 131 -1.96 5.33 0.26
CA THR A 131 -0.78 6.20 0.29
C THR A 131 -0.45 6.66 1.70
N MET A 132 -1.45 6.94 2.54
CA MET A 132 -1.22 7.27 3.96
C MET A 132 -0.56 6.10 4.71
N VAL A 133 -1.01 4.87 4.47
CA VAL A 133 -0.38 3.65 5.06
C VAL A 133 1.07 3.47 4.56
N ALA A 134 1.33 3.74 3.28
CA ALA A 134 2.68 3.68 2.73
C ALA A 134 3.61 4.71 3.41
N LEU A 135 3.13 5.95 3.60
CA LEU A 135 3.87 6.98 4.32
C LEU A 135 4.18 6.53 5.76
N GLU A 136 3.23 5.93 6.47
CA GLU A 136 3.47 5.45 7.84
C GLU A 136 4.60 4.42 7.97
N THR A 137 4.94 3.71 6.89
CA THR A 137 6.06 2.76 6.88
C THR A 137 7.43 3.46 6.95
N PHE A 138 7.51 4.71 6.49
CA PHE A 138 8.75 5.48 6.39
C PHE A 138 8.78 6.68 7.35
N GLN A 139 8.16 6.54 8.51
CA GLN A 139 8.24 7.55 9.57
C GLN A 139 9.72 7.83 9.90
N ASN A 140 10.07 9.12 9.99
CA ASN A 140 11.42 9.63 10.25
C ASN A 140 12.43 9.56 9.08
N ARG A 141 11.98 9.31 7.85
CA ARG A 141 12.79 9.42 6.63
C ARG A 141 12.33 10.62 5.79
N GLY A 142 13.22 11.27 5.06
CA GLY A 142 12.84 12.26 4.06
C GLY A 142 12.22 11.57 2.85
N VAL A 143 10.92 11.79 2.63
CA VAL A 143 10.18 11.15 1.52
C VAL A 143 10.00 12.13 0.37
N VAL A 144 10.44 11.76 -0.83
CA VAL A 144 10.02 12.40 -2.08
C VAL A 144 8.93 11.53 -2.73
N LEU A 145 7.71 12.05 -2.79
CA LEU A 145 6.52 11.29 -3.17
C LEU A 145 6.11 11.58 -4.62
N LEU A 146 5.95 10.53 -5.42
CA LEU A 146 5.35 10.61 -6.75
C LEU A 146 3.85 10.33 -6.62
N LEU A 147 3.05 11.34 -6.96
CA LEU A 147 1.61 11.40 -6.67
C LEU A 147 0.80 11.77 -7.92
N GLY A 148 -0.37 11.16 -8.10
CA GLY A 148 -1.29 11.49 -9.19
C GLY A 148 -1.58 10.33 -10.14
N GLY A 149 -2.34 10.63 -11.18
CA GLY A 149 -2.98 9.67 -12.08
C GLY A 149 -4.44 10.04 -12.33
N LYS A 150 -5.26 9.04 -12.65
CA LYS A 150 -6.70 9.22 -12.85
C LYS A 150 -7.44 9.48 -11.54
N ASP A 151 -8.11 10.63 -11.49
CA ASP A 151 -8.89 11.06 -10.34
C ASP A 151 -10.12 10.16 -10.11
N LYS A 152 -10.47 9.98 -8.84
CA LYS A 152 -11.69 9.29 -8.40
C LYS A 152 -12.67 10.21 -7.67
N GLY A 153 -12.34 11.49 -7.45
CA GLY A 153 -13.22 12.43 -6.76
C GLY A 153 -13.22 12.34 -5.23
N VAL A 154 -12.51 11.35 -4.65
CA VAL A 154 -12.39 11.15 -3.20
C VAL A 154 -11.69 12.32 -2.50
N SER A 155 -12.06 12.61 -1.25
CA SER A 155 -11.42 13.70 -0.47
C SER A 155 -9.91 13.49 -0.32
N LEU A 156 -9.16 14.59 -0.46
CA LEU A 156 -7.70 14.62 -0.34
C LEU A 156 -7.23 15.30 0.96
N GLU A 157 -8.14 15.72 1.83
CA GLU A 157 -7.81 16.56 2.99
C GLU A 157 -6.89 15.84 3.99
N ALA A 158 -7.26 14.62 4.41
CA ALA A 158 -6.44 13.82 5.33
C ALA A 158 -5.06 13.49 4.75
N LEU A 159 -5.01 13.09 3.47
CA LEU A 159 -3.76 12.82 2.78
C LEU A 159 -2.89 14.08 2.68
N SER A 160 -3.47 15.24 2.39
CA SER A 160 -2.74 16.50 2.26
C SER A 160 -2.10 16.91 3.59
N GLN A 161 -2.79 16.70 4.72
CA GLN A 161 -2.20 16.95 6.04
C GLN A 161 -1.06 15.97 6.34
N LYS A 162 -1.24 14.68 6.05
CA LYS A 162 -0.18 13.67 6.21
C LYS A 162 1.05 14.00 5.38
N ILE A 163 0.86 14.43 4.13
CA ILE A 163 1.95 14.85 3.23
C ILE A 163 2.70 16.03 3.83
N LYS A 164 1.98 17.05 4.33
CA LYS A 164 2.59 18.22 4.96
C LYS A 164 3.49 17.87 6.14
N GLU A 165 3.09 16.88 6.94
CA GLU A 165 3.82 16.48 8.14
C GLU A 165 5.09 15.67 7.83
N GLN A 166 5.10 14.88 6.75
CA GLN A 166 6.09 13.81 6.56
C GLN A 166 6.87 13.88 5.24
N VAL A 167 6.36 14.58 4.22
CA VAL A 167 6.89 14.48 2.85
C VAL A 167 7.74 15.71 2.52
N LYS A 168 8.99 15.47 2.14
CA LYS A 168 9.98 16.49 1.78
C LYS A 168 9.60 17.23 0.49
N ALA A 169 9.19 16.49 -0.53
CA ALA A 169 8.73 17.05 -1.81
C ALA A 169 7.71 16.13 -2.48
N VAL A 170 6.80 16.72 -3.25
CA VAL A 170 5.84 15.98 -4.09
C VAL A 170 6.12 16.24 -5.56
N VAL A 171 6.18 15.19 -6.35
CA VAL A 171 6.21 15.26 -7.82
C VAL A 171 4.86 14.76 -8.35
N LEU A 172 4.07 15.70 -8.87
CA LEU A 172 2.74 15.45 -9.42
C LEU A 172 2.84 14.97 -10.88
N ILE A 173 2.05 13.95 -11.21
CA ILE A 173 1.95 13.39 -12.56
C ILE A 173 0.49 13.02 -12.90
N GLY A 174 0.14 13.07 -14.19
CA GLY A 174 -1.15 12.61 -14.69
C GLY A 174 -2.29 13.62 -14.58
N GLU A 175 -3.51 13.14 -14.81
CA GLU A 175 -4.72 13.96 -14.95
C GLU A 175 -5.06 14.75 -13.68
N ALA A 176 -4.88 14.15 -12.49
CA ALA A 176 -5.26 14.74 -11.21
C ALA A 176 -4.31 15.83 -10.66
N THR A 177 -3.26 16.20 -11.40
CA THR A 177 -2.22 17.15 -10.96
C THR A 177 -2.78 18.45 -10.39
N ALA A 178 -3.66 19.14 -11.12
CA ALA A 178 -4.23 20.42 -10.67
C ALA A 178 -5.03 20.31 -9.37
N ARG A 179 -5.78 19.21 -9.19
CA ARG A 179 -6.59 18.96 -8.00
C ARG A 179 -5.70 18.68 -6.77
N PHE A 180 -4.67 17.84 -6.94
CA PHE A 180 -3.71 17.59 -5.88
C PHE A 180 -2.96 18.87 -5.49
N GLU A 181 -2.50 19.65 -6.46
CA GLU A 181 -1.83 20.92 -6.18
C GLU A 181 -2.72 21.86 -5.36
N GLN A 182 -3.99 22.02 -5.76
CA GLN A 182 -4.93 22.86 -5.01
C GLN A 182 -5.13 22.36 -3.57
N ALA A 183 -5.30 21.05 -3.39
CA ALA A 183 -5.50 20.45 -2.06
C ALA A 183 -4.26 20.60 -1.17
N LEU A 184 -3.06 20.37 -1.72
CA LEU A 184 -1.78 20.52 -1.03
C LEU A 184 -1.53 21.97 -0.64
N ARG A 185 -1.74 22.92 -1.57
CA ARG A 185 -1.61 24.35 -1.27
C ARG A 185 -2.60 24.81 -0.22
N LYS A 186 -3.86 24.34 -0.27
CA LYS A 186 -4.88 24.62 0.76
C LYS A 186 -4.46 24.10 2.15
N ALA A 187 -3.76 22.97 2.21
CA ALA A 187 -3.18 22.46 3.46
C ALA A 187 -1.94 23.25 3.93
N GLY A 188 -1.39 24.13 3.10
CA GLY A 188 -0.16 24.88 3.37
C GLY A 188 1.12 24.11 3.04
N TYR A 189 1.07 23.23 2.04
CA TYR A 189 2.24 22.54 1.49
C TYR A 189 2.76 23.26 0.24
N GLU A 190 4.07 23.48 0.17
CA GLU A 190 4.68 24.33 -0.87
C GLU A 190 5.63 23.60 -1.84
N SER A 191 6.24 22.49 -1.40
CA SER A 191 7.26 21.74 -2.15
C SER A 191 6.62 20.84 -3.21
N ILE A 192 5.98 21.47 -4.20
CA ILE A 192 5.18 20.81 -5.24
C ILE A 192 5.87 21.01 -6.59
N HIS A 193 6.07 19.89 -7.29
CA HIS A 193 6.71 19.81 -8.59
C HIS A 193 5.83 19.04 -9.58
N HIS A 194 6.08 19.20 -10.88
CA HIS A 194 5.30 18.56 -11.93
C HIS A 194 6.20 17.84 -12.93
N ALA A 195 5.75 16.67 -13.36
CA ALA A 195 6.39 15.88 -14.41
C ALA A 195 5.37 15.41 -15.44
N THR A 196 5.80 15.27 -16.69
CA THR A 196 4.95 14.86 -17.82
C THR A 196 5.00 13.37 -18.11
N SER A 197 6.01 12.66 -17.59
CA SER A 197 6.16 11.21 -17.69
C SER A 197 6.74 10.64 -16.39
N LEU A 198 6.63 9.32 -16.21
CA LEU A 198 7.11 8.67 -15.00
C LEU A 198 8.63 8.68 -14.92
N GLU A 199 9.31 8.61 -16.07
CA GLU A 199 10.76 8.79 -16.19
C GLU A 199 11.18 10.19 -15.76
N ALA A 200 10.48 11.23 -16.26
CA ALA A 200 10.72 12.61 -15.84
C ALA A 200 10.47 12.80 -14.34
N ALA A 201 9.42 12.16 -13.80
CA ALA A 201 9.10 12.20 -12.38
C ALA A 201 10.19 11.54 -11.52
N VAL A 202 10.72 10.39 -11.96
CA VAL A 202 11.83 9.70 -11.28
C VAL A 202 13.11 10.54 -11.31
N CYS A 203 13.44 11.15 -12.44
CA CYS A 203 14.61 12.05 -12.54
C CYS A 203 14.47 13.26 -11.62
N GLN A 204 13.29 13.90 -11.61
CA GLN A 204 13.02 15.04 -10.75
C GLN A 204 13.04 14.65 -9.26
N ALA A 205 12.46 13.50 -8.91
CA ALA A 205 12.46 13.00 -7.55
C ALA A 205 13.88 12.69 -7.04
N ARG A 206 14.73 12.11 -7.90
CA ARG A 206 16.15 11.91 -7.58
C ARG A 206 16.86 13.24 -7.28
N ALA A 207 16.60 14.28 -8.07
CA ALA A 207 17.23 15.59 -7.88
C ALA A 207 16.79 16.30 -6.60
N LEU A 208 15.61 15.98 -6.08
CA LEU A 208 15.06 16.54 -4.83
C LEU A 208 15.48 15.73 -3.58
N ALA A 209 15.86 14.47 -3.77
CA ALA A 209 16.30 13.58 -2.70
C ALA A 209 17.80 13.76 -2.38
N ALA A 210 18.15 13.55 -1.11
CA ALA A 210 19.52 13.47 -0.62
C ALA A 210 19.85 12.06 -0.14
N SER A 211 21.13 11.73 0.04
CA SER A 211 21.52 10.46 0.65
C SER A 211 20.82 10.25 2.00
N GLY A 212 20.18 9.11 2.19
CA GLY A 212 19.34 8.79 3.34
C GLY A 212 17.85 9.07 3.13
N ASP A 213 17.46 9.82 2.10
CA ASP A 213 16.07 9.98 1.70
C ASP A 213 15.56 8.76 0.92
N ILE A 214 14.24 8.74 0.71
CA ILE A 214 13.58 7.77 -0.15
C ILE A 214 12.80 8.47 -1.27
N VAL A 215 12.67 7.79 -2.40
CA VAL A 215 11.75 8.13 -3.48
C VAL A 215 10.64 7.07 -3.49
N LEU A 216 9.40 7.50 -3.28
CA LEU A 216 8.25 6.63 -3.17
C LEU A 216 7.26 6.88 -4.31
N LEU A 217 7.01 5.87 -5.15
CA LEU A 217 5.85 5.86 -6.03
C LEU A 217 4.63 5.37 -5.24
N SER A 218 3.79 6.29 -4.78
CA SER A 218 2.50 5.97 -4.14
C SER A 218 1.43 6.94 -4.64
N PRO A 219 0.77 6.63 -5.76
CA PRO A 219 0.08 7.63 -6.59
C PRO A 219 -1.25 8.15 -6.04
N ALA A 220 -1.85 7.50 -5.03
CA ALA A 220 -3.20 7.76 -4.52
C ALA A 220 -4.35 7.71 -5.57
N CYS A 221 -4.03 7.41 -6.82
CA CYS A 221 -4.92 7.46 -7.99
C CYS A 221 -4.85 6.17 -8.82
N ALA A 222 -5.90 5.93 -9.59
CA ALA A 222 -5.86 4.89 -10.62
C ALA A 222 -4.86 5.25 -11.72
N SER A 223 -4.42 4.27 -12.49
CA SER A 223 -3.39 4.42 -13.53
C SER A 223 -3.93 4.70 -14.93
N PHE A 224 -5.25 4.62 -15.12
CA PHE A 224 -5.91 4.52 -16.42
C PHE A 224 -5.88 5.77 -17.29
N ASP A 225 -5.27 6.86 -16.81
CA ASP A 225 -5.02 8.07 -17.59
C ASP A 225 -3.76 7.92 -18.45
N MET A 226 -2.73 7.24 -17.95
CA MET A 226 -1.43 7.12 -18.62
C MET A 226 -1.01 5.66 -18.92
N PHE A 227 -1.65 4.69 -18.27
CA PHE A 227 -1.26 3.27 -18.34
C PHE A 227 -2.48 2.34 -18.38
N ALA A 228 -2.33 1.15 -18.93
CA ALA A 228 -3.39 0.14 -18.99
C ALA A 228 -3.78 -0.40 -17.60
N ASN A 229 -2.83 -0.49 -16.67
CA ASN A 229 -3.06 -0.94 -15.29
C ASN A 229 -1.93 -0.50 -14.34
N PHE A 230 -2.07 -0.79 -13.05
CA PHE A 230 -1.10 -0.35 -12.04
C PHE A 230 0.21 -1.16 -12.15
N GLU A 231 0.16 -2.39 -12.64
CA GLU A 231 1.32 -3.24 -12.85
C GLU A 231 2.21 -2.67 -13.95
N GLU A 232 1.63 -2.17 -15.04
CA GLU A 232 2.35 -1.46 -16.10
C GLU A 232 3.04 -0.20 -15.56
N ARG A 233 2.30 0.67 -14.84
CA ARG A 233 2.89 1.84 -14.19
C ARG A 233 4.05 1.45 -13.26
N GLY A 234 3.89 0.37 -12.49
CA GLY A 234 4.92 -0.14 -11.59
C GLY A 234 6.15 -0.66 -12.35
N ARG A 235 5.98 -1.35 -13.48
CA ARG A 235 7.09 -1.79 -14.34
C ARG A 235 7.82 -0.61 -14.98
N VAL A 236 7.10 0.39 -15.48
CA VAL A 236 7.69 1.61 -16.06
C VAL A 236 8.51 2.36 -15.00
N PHE A 237 8.01 2.48 -13.77
CA PHE A 237 8.78 3.05 -12.66
C PHE A 237 10.08 2.27 -12.41
N LYS A 238 10.01 0.94 -12.31
CA LYS A 238 11.21 0.12 -12.11
C LYS A 238 12.21 0.27 -13.26
N ALA A 239 11.74 0.32 -14.50
CA ALA A 239 12.59 0.55 -15.66
C ALA A 239 13.27 1.93 -15.57
N ALA A 240 12.51 2.98 -15.25
CA ALA A 240 13.03 4.34 -15.07
C ALA A 240 14.11 4.39 -13.98
N VAL A 241 13.86 3.75 -12.82
CA VAL A 241 14.82 3.66 -11.71
C VAL A 241 16.07 2.87 -12.09
N ASN A 242 15.93 1.77 -12.82
CA ASN A 242 17.06 0.94 -13.23
C ASN A 242 17.97 1.64 -14.25
N ASN A 243 17.42 2.52 -15.07
CA ASN A 243 18.15 3.33 -16.04
C ASN A 243 18.88 4.53 -15.43
N ILE A 244 18.71 4.77 -14.13
CA ILE A 244 19.47 5.79 -13.41
C ILE A 244 20.95 5.37 -13.36
N ALA A 245 21.80 6.13 -14.04
CA ALA A 245 23.25 5.95 -13.97
C ALA A 245 23.77 6.26 -12.57
N LEU A 246 24.63 5.37 -12.05
CA LEU A 246 25.42 5.62 -10.84
C LEU A 246 26.40 6.75 -11.12
N THR A 247 26.51 7.70 -10.19
CA THR A 247 27.53 8.73 -10.29
C THR A 247 28.88 8.06 -10.01
N PRO A 248 29.92 8.17 -10.87
CA PRO A 248 31.22 7.60 -10.56
C PRO A 248 31.72 8.18 -9.24
N SER A 249 32.12 7.33 -8.30
CA SER A 249 32.81 7.74 -7.09
C SER A 249 34.11 8.45 -7.52
N GLY A 250 34.15 9.77 -7.34
CA GLY A 250 35.35 10.58 -7.54
C GLY A 250 36.38 10.35 -6.45
#